data_AF-A0A2T4YG73-F1
#
_entry.id   AF-A0A2T4YG73-F1
#
_cell.length_a   1.000
_cell.length_b   1.000
_cell.length_c   1.000
_cell.angle_alpha   90.00
_cell.angle_beta   90.00
_cell.angle_gamma   90.00
#
_symmetry.space_group_name_H-M   'P 1'
#
loop_
_entity.id
_entity.type
_entity.pdbx_description
1 polymer ?
#
loop_
_entity_poly.entity_id
_entity_poly.type
_entity_poly.pdbx_seq_one_letter_code
_entity_poly.pdbx_strand_id
1 'polypeptide(L)'
;MPSERPIGIGHNGGPPLKELKRRSVTGSGGVGRYFDWRFAHRKAWKKPRDIALRREEKAEALGLTYEEYSLEIMERGYHPQPEHADAIKAKRAERRRSGGVVGQSLKGKRLT
;
A
#
# COMPACT_ATOMS: atom_id res chain seq x y z
N MET A 1 -23.87 -0.30 32.41
CA MET A 1 -23.03 0.89 32.19
C MET A 1 -21.61 0.42 31.92
N PRO A 2 -21.03 0.58 30.71
CA PRO A 2 -19.64 0.15 30.50
C PRO A 2 -18.69 1.11 31.24
N SER A 3 -17.78 0.51 32.00
CA SER A 3 -16.92 1.16 33.01
C SER A 3 -15.89 2.12 32.40
N GLU A 4 -15.85 3.33 32.95
CA GLU A 4 -14.82 4.34 32.73
C GLU A 4 -13.49 3.89 33.34
N ARG A 5 -12.59 3.32 32.54
CA ARG A 5 -11.17 3.45 32.88
C ARG A 5 -10.76 4.88 32.51
N PRO A 6 -10.04 5.61 33.38
CA PRO A 6 -9.53 6.91 33.01
C PRO A 6 -8.61 6.75 31.80
N ILE A 7 -8.96 7.41 30.70
CA ILE A 7 -8.20 7.44 29.47
C ILE A 7 -6.90 8.21 29.78
N GLY A 8 -5.85 7.48 30.15
CA GLY A 8 -4.51 8.03 30.36
C GLY A 8 -3.83 8.36 29.03
N ILE A 9 -2.75 9.15 29.12
CA ILE A 9 -1.94 9.56 27.96
C ILE A 9 -1.49 8.32 27.19
N GLY A 10 -1.89 8.21 25.93
CA GLY A 10 -1.53 7.11 25.02
C GLY A 10 -2.56 6.00 24.84
N HIS A 11 -3.73 6.06 25.50
CA HIS A 11 -4.76 5.04 25.32
C HIS A 11 -5.60 5.26 24.05
N ASN A 12 -5.66 4.27 23.15
CA ASN A 12 -6.43 4.33 21.91
C ASN A 12 -7.89 3.84 22.05
N GLY A 13 -8.34 3.50 23.27
CA GLY A 13 -9.74 3.16 23.58
C GLY A 13 -10.25 1.85 22.97
N GLY A 14 -9.39 1.12 22.24
CA GLY A 14 -9.77 -0.07 21.46
C GLY A 14 -10.76 0.23 20.32
N PRO A 15 -10.97 -0.72 19.40
CA PRO A 15 -12.04 -0.60 18.43
C PRO A 15 -13.40 -0.61 19.18
N PRO A 16 -14.32 0.31 18.87
CA PRO A 16 -15.57 0.45 19.61
C PRO A 16 -16.44 -0.81 19.48
N LEU A 17 -17.03 -1.23 20.60
CA LEU A 17 -17.88 -2.43 20.70
C LEU A 17 -19.21 -2.30 19.94
N LYS A 18 -19.61 -1.07 19.60
CA LYS A 18 -20.78 -0.80 18.76
C LYS A 18 -20.29 -0.34 17.40
N GLU A 19 -20.98 -0.79 16.36
CA GLU A 19 -20.69 -0.40 14.98
C GLU A 19 -20.69 1.12 14.88
N LEU A 20 -19.53 1.68 14.52
CA LEU A 20 -19.37 3.13 14.46
C LEU A 20 -20.24 3.63 13.31
N LYS A 21 -21.34 4.36 13.60
CA LYS A 21 -22.02 5.14 12.55
C LYS A 21 -20.96 5.96 11.85
N ARG A 22 -20.69 5.64 10.57
CA ARG A 22 -19.66 6.33 9.78
C ARG A 22 -19.91 7.82 9.93
N ARG A 23 -18.90 8.57 10.41
CA ARG A 23 -18.90 10.03 10.36
C ARG A 23 -18.66 10.46 8.91
N SER A 24 -19.70 10.21 8.11
CA SER A 24 -19.98 10.61 6.72
C SER A 24 -19.05 10.15 5.59
N VAL A 25 -19.60 10.15 4.37
CA VAL A 25 -18.87 10.30 3.10
C VAL A 25 -19.15 11.68 2.49
N THR A 26 -20.35 12.25 2.67
CA THR A 26 -20.67 13.71 2.65
C THR A 26 -21.96 13.93 3.46
N GLY A 27 -21.92 14.38 4.73
CA GLY A 27 -23.13 14.68 5.51
C GLY A 27 -22.92 14.87 7.02
N SER A 28 -23.54 15.94 7.58
CA SER A 28 -23.63 16.49 8.97
C SER A 28 -22.68 15.99 10.10
N GLY A 29 -21.47 15.58 9.75
CA GLY A 29 -20.32 15.50 10.65
C GLY A 29 -19.19 16.22 9.94
N GLY A 30 -18.69 17.30 10.54
CA GLY A 30 -17.78 18.24 9.87
C GLY A 30 -16.62 17.58 9.13
N VAL A 31 -16.20 18.25 8.05
CA VAL A 31 -15.08 17.93 7.14
C VAL A 31 -13.74 17.58 7.85
N GLY A 32 -13.66 17.81 9.17
CA GLY A 32 -12.48 17.61 9.99
C GLY A 32 -11.95 16.17 9.97
N ARG A 33 -10.73 16.04 9.44
CA ARG A 33 -9.87 14.85 9.34
C ARG A 33 -9.97 13.98 8.11
N TYR A 34 -10.99 14.10 7.24
CA TYR A 34 -11.00 13.28 6.01
C TYR A 34 -9.88 13.70 5.06
N PHE A 35 -9.77 14.99 4.78
CA PHE A 35 -8.71 15.51 3.92
C PHE A 35 -7.33 15.35 4.56
N ASP A 36 -7.21 15.60 5.87
CA ASP A 36 -5.95 15.39 6.60
C ASP A 36 -5.50 13.93 6.52
N TRP A 37 -6.42 12.97 6.74
CA TRP A 37 -6.14 11.55 6.55
C TRP A 37 -5.75 11.24 5.11
N ARG A 38 -6.49 11.74 4.12
CA ARG A 38 -6.20 11.51 2.69
C ARG A 38 -4.81 12.02 2.31
N PHE A 39 -4.45 13.22 2.78
CA PHE A 39 -3.13 13.80 2.54
C PHE A 39 -2.02 13.06 3.29
N ALA A 40 -2.24 12.73 4.57
CA ALA A 40 -1.29 11.96 5.37
C ALA A 40 -1.07 10.56 4.78
N HIS A 41 -2.15 9.88 4.37
CA HIS A 41 -2.09 8.60 3.68
C HIS A 41 -1.29 8.71 2.39
N ARG A 42 -1.59 9.69 1.52
CA ARG A 42 -0.82 9.90 0.28
C ARG A 42 0.66 10.17 0.53
N LYS A 43 0.98 10.93 1.59
CA LYS A 43 2.37 11.22 1.98
C LYS A 43 3.08 9.98 2.54
N ALA A 44 2.42 9.20 3.40
CA ALA A 44 2.96 7.98 4.00
C ALA A 44 3.25 6.91 2.95
N TRP A 45 2.41 6.81 1.92
CA TRP A 45 2.60 5.86 0.81
C TRP A 45 3.44 6.42 -0.36
N LYS A 46 4.07 7.59 -0.18
CA LYS A 46 5.01 8.12 -1.16
C LYS A 46 6.26 7.24 -1.17
N LYS A 47 6.60 6.68 -2.32
CA LYS A 47 7.76 5.80 -2.50
C LYS A 47 9.05 6.63 -2.34
N PRO A 48 9.94 6.32 -1.38
CA PRO A 48 11.24 6.97 -1.29
C PRO A 48 12.01 6.72 -2.59
N ARG A 49 12.54 7.78 -3.21
CA ARG A 49 13.15 7.73 -4.54
C ARG A 49 14.24 6.65 -4.65
N ASP A 50 15.17 6.60 -3.71
CA ASP A 50 16.32 5.71 -3.80
C ASP A 50 15.92 4.23 -3.65
N ILE A 51 14.92 3.95 -2.81
CA ILE A 51 14.34 2.62 -2.70
C ILE A 51 13.63 2.24 -4.01
N ALA A 52 12.91 3.19 -4.61
CA ALA A 52 12.19 2.96 -5.86
C ALA A 52 13.16 2.65 -7.02
N LEU A 53 14.24 3.43 -7.15
CA LEU A 53 15.28 3.22 -8.16
C LEU A 53 16.00 1.88 -7.99
N ARG A 54 16.46 1.57 -6.77
CA ARG A 54 17.10 0.29 -6.47
C ARG A 54 16.20 -0.91 -6.80
N ARG A 55 14.88 -0.78 -6.60
CA ARG A 55 13.92 -1.82 -6.94
C ARG A 55 13.67 -1.91 -8.44
N GLU A 56 13.65 -0.79 -9.17
CA GLU A 56 13.56 -0.78 -10.63
C GLU A 56 14.79 -1.47 -11.24
N GLU A 57 16.01 -1.11 -10.83
CA GLU A 57 17.24 -1.74 -11.32
C GLU A 57 17.25 -3.26 -11.13
N LYS A 58 16.81 -3.73 -9.95
CA LYS A 58 16.69 -5.16 -9.65
C LYS A 58 15.58 -5.84 -10.45
N ALA A 59 14.47 -5.14 -10.70
CA ALA A 59 13.40 -5.66 -11.53
C ALA A 59 13.87 -5.82 -12.98
N GLU A 60 14.54 -4.79 -13.52
CA GLU A 60 15.13 -4.80 -14.87
C GLU A 60 16.13 -5.94 -15.04
N ALA A 61 17.02 -6.16 -14.06
CA ALA A 61 17.97 -7.28 -14.07
C ALA A 61 17.30 -8.66 -14.16
N LEU A 62 16.04 -8.79 -13.71
CA LEU A 62 15.25 -10.03 -13.76
C LEU A 62 14.26 -10.07 -14.93
N GLY A 63 14.17 -9.00 -15.72
CA GLY A 63 13.13 -8.84 -16.75
C GLY A 63 11.70 -8.73 -16.19
N LEU A 64 11.58 -8.25 -14.95
CA LEU A 64 10.34 -7.97 -14.25
C LEU A 64 10.03 -6.47 -14.31
N THR A 65 8.77 -6.08 -14.13
CA THR A 65 8.47 -4.67 -13.86
C THR A 65 8.63 -4.34 -12.38
N TYR A 66 8.79 -3.05 -12.06
CA TYR A 66 8.89 -2.59 -10.67
C TYR A 66 7.77 -3.10 -9.78
N GLU A 67 6.53 -3.10 -10.28
CA GLU A 67 5.39 -3.58 -9.50
C GLU A 67 5.45 -5.09 -9.29
N GLU A 68 5.81 -5.86 -10.31
CA GLU A 68 5.98 -7.31 -10.16
C GLU A 68 7.03 -7.60 -9.08
N TYR A 69 8.19 -6.95 -9.15
CA TYR A 69 9.26 -7.11 -8.17
C TYR A 69 8.84 -6.62 -6.76
N SER A 70 8.15 -5.47 -6.67
CA SER A 70 7.73 -4.89 -5.40
C SER A 70 6.62 -5.69 -4.71
N LEU A 71 5.69 -6.27 -5.47
CA LEU A 71 4.61 -7.09 -4.92
C LEU A 71 5.12 -8.40 -4.34
N GLU A 72 6.13 -9.04 -4.93
CA GLU A 72 6.74 -10.22 -4.31
C GLU A 72 7.32 -9.89 -2.93
N ILE A 73 7.93 -8.70 -2.77
CA ILE A 73 8.44 -8.25 -1.47
C ILE A 73 7.30 -7.93 -0.50
N MET A 74 6.29 -7.20 -0.94
CA MET A 74 5.25 -6.66 -0.05
C MET A 74 4.17 -7.68 0.32
N GLU A 75 3.78 -8.56 -0.61
CA GLU A 75 2.72 -9.56 -0.38
C GLU A 75 3.28 -10.89 0.11
N ARG A 76 4.43 -11.32 -0.43
CA ARG A 76 5.00 -12.65 -0.15
C ARG A 76 6.18 -12.60 0.80
N GLY A 77 6.74 -11.42 1.06
CA GLY A 77 7.82 -11.24 2.03
C GLY A 77 9.18 -11.77 1.58
N TYR A 78 9.37 -12.07 0.29
CA TYR A 78 10.66 -12.56 -0.23
C TYR A 78 11.23 -11.66 -1.31
N HIS A 79 12.56 -11.67 -1.45
CA HIS A 79 13.27 -10.97 -2.50
C HIS A 79 13.39 -11.84 -3.76
N PRO A 80 12.84 -11.42 -4.92
CA PRO A 80 12.97 -12.17 -6.16
C PRO A 80 14.43 -12.44 -6.53
N GLN A 81 14.70 -13.68 -6.94
CA GLN A 81 15.99 -14.16 -7.44
C GLN A 81 15.82 -14.57 -8.90
N PRO A 82 16.91 -14.74 -9.67
CA PRO A 82 16.86 -15.18 -11.06
C PRO A 82 16.00 -16.44 -11.27
N GLU A 83 16.11 -17.42 -10.37
CA GLU A 83 15.35 -18.68 -10.39
C GLU A 83 13.83 -18.48 -10.29
N HIS A 84 13.38 -17.37 -9.69
CA HIS A 84 11.96 -17.08 -9.50
C HIS A 84 11.36 -16.30 -10.68
N ALA A 85 12.18 -15.73 -11.55
CA ALA A 85 11.75 -14.77 -12.56
C ALA A 85 10.70 -15.35 -13.52
N ASP A 86 10.91 -16.59 -13.99
CA ASP A 86 10.00 -17.22 -14.95
C ASP A 86 8.66 -17.59 -14.32
N ALA A 87 8.67 -18.07 -13.07
CA ALA A 87 7.45 -18.33 -12.32
C ALA A 87 6.62 -17.05 -12.08
N ILE A 88 7.29 -15.92 -11.82
CA ILE A 88 6.62 -14.62 -11.66
C ILE A 88 6.03 -14.18 -13.01
N LYS A 89 6.79 -14.31 -14.11
CA LYS A 89 6.32 -13.94 -15.46
C LYS A 89 5.13 -14.79 -15.91
N ALA A 90 5.09 -16.08 -15.56
CA ALA A 90 3.98 -16.98 -15.88
C ALA A 90 2.63 -16.51 -15.28
N LYS A 91 2.65 -15.85 -14.12
CA LYS A 91 1.45 -15.33 -13.44
C LYS A 91 0.83 -14.09 -14.11
N ARG A 92 1.47 -13.50 -15.12
CA ARG A 92 0.97 -12.27 -15.79
C ARG A 92 -0.45 -12.44 -16.35
N ALA A 93 -0.75 -13.59 -16.94
CA ALA A 93 -2.09 -13.87 -17.49
C ALA A 93 -3.16 -13.90 -16.39
N GLU A 94 -2.87 -14.57 -15.27
CA GLU A 94 -3.75 -14.61 -14.10
C GLU A 94 -3.95 -13.22 -13.51
N ARG A 95 -2.87 -12.44 -13.33
CA ARG A 95 -2.93 -11.06 -12.84
C ARG A 95 -3.87 -10.20 -13.69
N ARG A 96 -3.73 -10.26 -15.03
CA ARG A 96 -4.64 -9.54 -15.94
C ARG A 96 -6.11 -9.95 -15.75
N ARG A 97 -6.39 -11.25 -15.61
CA ARG A 97 -7.76 -11.74 -15.35
C ARG A 97 -8.33 -11.25 -14.03
N SER A 98 -7.51 -11.18 -12.99
CA SER A 98 -7.90 -10.67 -11.67
C SER A 98 -8.03 -9.14 -11.58
N GLY A 99 -7.74 -8.41 -12.66
CA GLY A 99 -7.65 -6.94 -12.64
C GLY A 99 -6.43 -6.40 -11.89
N GLY A 100 -5.47 -7.28 -11.56
CA GLY A 100 -4.20 -6.93 -10.94
C GLY A 100 -3.31 -6.14 -11.89
N VAL A 101 -2.37 -5.37 -11.33
CA VAL A 101 -1.50 -4.53 -12.16
C VAL A 101 -0.45 -5.39 -12.85
N VAL A 102 -0.32 -5.20 -14.16
CA VAL A 102 0.70 -5.84 -15.00
C VAL A 102 1.36 -4.74 -15.80
N GLY A 103 2.68 -4.56 -15.62
CA GLY A 103 3.45 -3.77 -16.57
C GLY A 103 3.71 -2.29 -16.23
N GLN A 104 3.42 -1.76 -15.03
CA GLN A 104 3.90 -0.40 -14.73
C GLN A 104 5.39 -0.41 -14.40
N SER A 105 6.19 0.08 -15.34
CA SER A 105 7.56 0.54 -15.06
C SER A 105 7.50 1.94 -14.42
N LEU A 106 8.49 2.29 -13.61
CA LEU A 106 8.67 3.66 -13.13
C LEU A 106 9.35 4.56 -14.17
N LYS A 107 9.79 4.03 -15.32
CA LYS A 107 10.44 4.78 -16.38
C LYS A 107 9.56 5.94 -16.84
N GLY A 108 10.07 7.17 -16.70
CA GLY A 108 9.35 8.41 -17.03
C GLY A 108 8.43 8.96 -15.93
N LYS A 109 8.26 8.30 -14.78
CA LYS A 109 7.52 8.87 -13.64
C LYS A 109 8.44 9.78 -12.82
N ARG A 110 7.97 11.00 -12.51
CA ARG A 110 8.65 11.89 -11.55
C ARG A 110 8.60 11.28 -10.14
N LEU A 111 9.70 10.66 -9.74
CA LEU A 111 9.96 10.25 -8.36
C LEU A 111 10.32 11.51 -7.55
N THR A 112 9.29 12.23 -7.08
CA THR A 112 9.46 13.41 -6.21
C THR A 112 9.64 13.03 -4.77
#